data_AF-U2YWE7-F1
#
_entry.id   AF-U2YWE7-F1
#
_cell.length_a   1.000
_cell.length_b   1.000
_cell.length_c   1.000
_cell.angle_alpha   90.00
_cell.angle_beta   90.00
_cell.angle_gamma   90.00
#
_symmetry.space_group_name_H-M   'P 1'
#
loop_
_entity.id
_entity.type
_entity.pdbx_description
1 polymer ?
#
loop_
_entity_poly.entity_id
_entity_poly.type
_entity_poly.pdbx_seq_one_letter_code
_entity_poly.pdbx_strand_id
1 'polypeptide(L)'
;MIAAGLTIKGGWLGGLIVPHMFMGAIVGKIAALLVPGVGPVVAMLAAMAAFNAVVTGTPLSSALIAISLTDGAAIVPVFLASIAGFVASPYVEFLETAATRHEQPNFHLDD
;
A
#
# COMPACT_ATOMS: atom_id res chain seq x y z
N MET A 1 0.89 -12.67 -3.57
CA MET A 1 1.48 -11.75 -4.57
C MET A 1 1.54 -12.32 -5.97
N ILE A 2 1.97 -13.57 -6.18
CA ILE A 2 2.06 -14.16 -7.53
C ILE A 2 0.74 -14.08 -8.30
N ALA A 3 -0.39 -14.48 -7.69
CA ALA A 3 -1.70 -14.42 -8.33
C ALA A 3 -2.10 -12.98 -8.73
N ALA A 4 -1.90 -12.00 -7.84
CA ALA A 4 -2.16 -10.60 -8.16
C ALA A 4 -1.27 -10.11 -9.32
N GLY A 5 0.02 -10.46 -9.30
CA GLY A 5 0.96 -10.20 -10.39
C GLY A 5 0.49 -10.74 -11.74
N LEU A 6 -0.01 -11.99 -11.77
CA LEU A 6 -0.58 -12.60 -12.97
C LEU A 6 -1.84 -11.88 -13.45
N THR A 7 -2.72 -11.45 -12.56
CA THR A 7 -3.92 -10.68 -12.92
C THR A 7 -3.57 -9.35 -13.58
N ILE A 8 -2.59 -8.62 -13.02
CA ILE A 8 -2.14 -7.33 -13.56
C ILE A 8 -1.45 -7.52 -14.92
N LYS A 9 -0.53 -8.49 -15.01
CA LYS A 9 0.16 -8.81 -16.27
C LYS A 9 -0.80 -9.40 -17.31
N GLY A 10 -1.90 -10.01 -16.88
CA GLY A 10 -2.98 -10.51 -17.72
C GLY A 10 -3.93 -9.43 -18.26
N GLY A 11 -3.70 -8.16 -17.97
CA GLY A 11 -4.48 -7.04 -18.53
C GLY A 11 -5.88 -6.87 -17.92
N TRP A 12 -6.15 -7.48 -16.76
CA TRP A 12 -7.43 -7.31 -16.08
C TRP A 12 -7.51 -5.93 -15.43
N LEU A 13 -8.64 -5.25 -15.65
CA LEU A 13 -8.94 -3.97 -15.01
C LEU A 13 -9.13 -4.21 -13.49
N GLY A 14 -8.13 -3.84 -12.70
CA GLY A 14 -8.14 -4.04 -11.25
C GLY A 14 -7.07 -3.19 -10.55
N GLY A 15 -7.29 -2.89 -9.27
CA GLY A 15 -6.39 -2.09 -8.45
C GLY A 15 -5.32 -2.90 -7.72
N LEU A 16 -4.20 -2.25 -7.41
CA LEU A 16 -3.08 -2.85 -6.67
C LEU A 16 -3.20 -2.73 -5.15
N ILE A 17 -3.91 -1.71 -4.66
CA ILE A 17 -3.85 -1.30 -3.25
C ILE A 17 -4.34 -2.41 -2.31
N VAL A 18 -5.52 -2.98 -2.56
CA VAL A 18 -6.11 -4.01 -1.66
C VAL A 18 -5.25 -5.28 -1.59
N PRO A 19 -4.78 -5.87 -2.73
CA PRO A 19 -3.85 -6.99 -2.68
C PRO A 19 -2.57 -6.72 -1.86
N HIS A 20 -1.98 -5.53 -2.00
CA HIS A 20 -0.76 -5.15 -1.29
C HIS A 20 -1.01 -4.96 0.21
N MET A 21 -2.07 -4.24 0.57
CA MET A 21 -2.49 -4.09 1.96
C MET A 21 -2.71 -5.46 2.62
N PHE A 22 -3.45 -6.37 1.97
CA PHE A 22 -3.69 -7.72 2.50
C PHE A 22 -2.39 -8.50 2.74
N MET A 23 -1.43 -8.42 1.81
CA MET A 23 -0.12 -9.04 2.01
C MET A 23 0.66 -8.43 3.16
N GLY A 24 0.62 -7.10 3.29
CA GLY A 24 1.18 -6.39 4.44
C GLY A 24 0.60 -6.91 5.76
N ALA A 25 -0.72 -7.11 5.83
CA ALA A 25 -1.37 -7.68 7.01
C ALA A 25 -0.83 -9.06 7.37
N ILE A 26 -0.68 -9.96 6.38
CA ILE A 26 -0.12 -11.30 6.61
C ILE A 26 1.32 -11.21 7.12
N VAL A 27 2.16 -10.39 6.49
CA VAL A 27 3.56 -10.18 6.91
C VAL A 27 3.62 -9.62 8.33
N GLY A 28 2.78 -8.63 8.66
CA GLY A 28 2.67 -8.07 10.01
C GLY A 28 2.23 -9.10 11.04
N LYS A 29 1.29 -9.98 10.68
CA LYS A 29 0.86 -11.08 11.56
C LYS A 29 2.00 -12.06 11.84
N ILE A 30 2.78 -12.42 10.81
CA ILE A 30 3.96 -13.27 10.97
C ILE A 30 5.00 -12.58 11.86
N ALA A 31 5.25 -11.28 11.63
CA ALA A 31 6.18 -10.50 12.45
C ALA A 31 5.75 -10.45 13.93
N ALA A 32 4.46 -10.35 14.22
CA ALA A 32 3.94 -10.39 15.58
C ALA A 32 4.16 -11.73 16.29
N LEU A 33 4.31 -12.83 15.55
CA LEU A 33 4.66 -14.14 16.14
C LEU A 33 6.15 -14.24 16.48
N LEU A 34 7.00 -13.46 15.80
CA LEU A 34 8.45 -13.46 15.99
C LEU A 34 8.92 -12.43 17.03
N VAL A 35 8.21 -11.31 17.15
CA VAL A 35 8.57 -10.22 18.06
C VAL A 35 7.70 -10.29 19.32
N PRO A 36 8.25 -10.69 20.48
CA PRO A 36 7.50 -10.74 21.72
C PRO A 36 7.07 -9.33 22.16
N GLY A 37 5.83 -9.19 22.63
CA GLY A 37 5.27 -7.94 23.16
C GLY A 37 4.58 -7.03 22.15
N VAL A 38 4.62 -7.33 20.85
CA VAL A 38 3.88 -6.57 19.84
C VAL A 38 2.47 -7.14 19.66
N GLY A 39 1.45 -6.31 19.85
CA GLY A 39 0.06 -6.69 19.60
C GLY A 39 -0.17 -7.04 18.12
N PRO A 40 -0.82 -8.17 17.80
CA PRO A 40 -0.97 -8.62 16.42
C PRO A 40 -1.73 -7.63 15.55
N VAL A 41 -2.75 -6.96 16.10
CA VAL A 41 -3.52 -5.93 15.37
C VAL A 41 -2.63 -4.77 14.94
N VAL A 42 -1.83 -4.22 15.86
CA VAL A 42 -0.93 -3.09 15.54
C VAL A 42 0.11 -3.49 14.51
N ALA A 43 0.70 -4.67 14.62
CA ALA A 43 1.67 -5.18 13.65
C ALA A 43 1.06 -5.34 12.26
N MET A 44 -0.15 -5.91 12.17
CA MET A 44 -0.87 -6.05 10.91
C MET A 44 -1.15 -4.70 10.26
N LEU A 45 -1.68 -3.72 11.02
CA LEU A 45 -2.03 -2.40 10.47
C LEU A 45 -0.80 -1.58 10.06
N ALA A 46 0.26 -1.62 10.87
CA ALA A 46 1.53 -0.98 10.52
C ALA A 46 2.11 -1.58 9.23
N ALA A 47 2.11 -2.90 9.11
CA ALA A 47 2.62 -3.58 7.93
C ALA A 47 1.71 -3.40 6.69
N MET A 48 0.39 -3.31 6.85
CA MET A 48 -0.55 -2.94 5.77
C MET A 48 -0.11 -1.61 5.13
N ALA A 49 -0.01 -0.56 5.94
CA ALA A 49 0.31 0.77 5.46
C ALA A 49 1.73 0.85 4.89
N ALA A 50 2.73 0.22 5.54
CA ALA A 50 4.11 0.19 5.06
C ALA A 50 4.26 -0.53 3.71
N PHE A 51 3.62 -1.70 3.57
CA PHE A 51 3.73 -2.52 2.35
C PHE A 51 3.05 -1.87 1.15
N ASN A 52 1.95 -1.15 1.37
CA ASN A 52 1.35 -0.36 0.29
C ASN A 52 2.23 0.87 -0.03
N ALA A 53 2.70 1.60 0.99
CA ALA A 53 3.49 2.81 0.81
C ALA A 53 4.82 2.58 0.07
N VAL A 54 5.49 1.44 0.30
CA VAL A 54 6.75 1.10 -0.40
C VAL A 54 6.52 0.86 -1.89
N VAL A 55 5.36 0.30 -2.27
CA VAL A 55 5.05 -0.04 -3.66
C VAL A 55 4.43 1.15 -4.41
N THR A 56 3.54 1.91 -3.77
CA THR A 56 2.80 2.99 -4.43
C THR A 56 3.48 4.35 -4.34
N GLY A 57 4.46 4.51 -3.44
CA GLY A 57 5.07 5.81 -3.18
C GLY A 57 4.14 6.81 -2.46
N THR A 58 3.05 6.35 -1.85
CA THR A 58 2.02 7.22 -1.25
C THR A 58 1.85 6.98 0.26
N PRO A 59 2.78 7.47 1.12
CA PRO A 59 2.78 7.16 2.56
C PRO A 59 1.56 7.70 3.30
N LEU A 60 1.13 8.93 2.98
CA LEU A 60 -0.04 9.55 3.63
C LEU A 60 -1.33 8.82 3.29
N SER A 61 -1.57 8.56 1.99
CA SER A 61 -2.76 7.83 1.53
C SER A 61 -2.82 6.42 2.12
N SER A 62 -1.69 5.70 2.12
CA SER A 62 -1.61 4.34 2.67
C SER A 62 -1.96 4.29 4.15
N ALA A 63 -1.46 5.25 4.95
CA ALA A 63 -1.79 5.34 6.36
C ALA A 63 -3.28 5.67 6.59
N LEU A 64 -3.82 6.67 5.87
CA LEU A 64 -5.22 7.07 6.01
C LEU A 64 -6.18 5.93 5.66
N ILE A 65 -5.89 5.16 4.60
CA ILE A 65 -6.69 3.98 4.24
C ILE A 65 -6.69 2.98 5.40
N ALA A 66 -5.51 2.58 5.90
CA ALA A 66 -5.43 1.63 7.01
C ALA A 66 -6.15 2.11 8.27
N ILE A 67 -5.97 3.38 8.65
CA ILE A 67 -6.62 4.01 9.82
C ILE A 67 -8.14 4.03 9.66
N SER A 68 -8.63 4.40 8.47
CA SER A 68 -10.06 4.49 8.19
C SER A 68 -10.76 3.13 8.23
N LEU A 69 -10.10 2.07 7.77
CA LEU A 69 -10.62 0.70 7.81
C LEU A 69 -10.73 0.13 9.22
N THR A 70 -10.01 0.72 10.19
CA THR A 70 -9.97 0.26 11.58
C THR A 70 -10.47 1.28 12.58
N ASP A 71 -11.30 2.22 12.13
CA ASP A 71 -11.96 3.21 12.99
C ASP A 71 -10.96 3.97 13.90
N GLY A 72 -9.81 4.37 13.34
CA GLY A 72 -8.81 5.13 14.10
C GLY A 72 -7.84 4.29 14.95
N ALA A 73 -7.82 2.97 14.84
CA ALA A 73 -6.89 2.16 15.61
C ALA A 73 -5.42 2.46 15.26
N ALA A 74 -4.58 2.62 16.30
CA ALA A 74 -3.13 2.65 16.19
C ALA A 74 -2.57 3.70 15.19
N ILE A 75 -3.15 4.91 15.16
CA ILE A 75 -2.82 6.00 14.22
C ILE A 75 -1.31 6.25 14.10
N VAL A 76 -0.63 6.48 15.23
CA VAL A 76 0.80 6.84 15.26
C VAL A 76 1.68 5.73 14.68
N PRO A 77 1.63 4.46 15.14
CA PRO A 77 2.48 3.42 14.57
C PRO A 77 2.15 3.12 13.10
N VAL A 78 0.88 3.22 12.68
CA VAL A 78 0.50 3.05 11.28
C VAL A 78 1.11 4.13 10.39
N PHE A 79 1.06 5.38 10.83
CA PHE A 79 1.63 6.51 10.09
C PHE A 79 3.16 6.45 10.02
N LEU A 80 3.84 6.13 11.14
CA LEU A 80 5.30 5.97 11.13
C LEU A 80 5.74 4.80 10.26
N ALA A 81 5.02 3.68 10.29
CA ALA A 81 5.32 2.54 9.44
C ALA A 81 5.14 2.86 7.96
N SER A 82 4.15 3.65 7.57
CA SER A 82 3.96 4.06 6.17
C SER A 82 5.11 4.93 5.67
N ILE A 83 5.63 5.84 6.52
CA ILE A 83 6.82 6.64 6.19
C ILE A 83 8.05 5.73 6.06
N ALA A 84 8.26 4.82 7.01
CA ALA A 84 9.39 3.88 6.96
C ALA A 84 9.35 3.01 5.70
N GLY A 85 8.16 2.51 5.32
CA GLY A 85 7.95 1.79 4.06
C GLY A 85 8.25 2.67 2.85
N PHE A 86 7.78 3.91 2.83
CA PHE A 86 8.05 4.85 1.73
C PHE A 86 9.54 5.17 1.56
N VAL A 87 10.30 5.31 2.64
CA VAL A 87 11.77 5.52 2.57
C VAL A 87 12.46 4.34 1.87
N ALA A 88 11.92 3.13 1.99
CA ALA A 88 12.42 1.95 1.29
C ALA A 88 11.94 1.83 -0.16
N SER A 89 11.02 2.69 -0.62
CA SER A 89 10.40 2.62 -1.94
C SER A 89 11.39 2.67 -3.12
N PRO A 90 12.48 3.48 -3.09
CA PRO A 90 13.45 3.52 -4.19
C PRO A 90 14.16 2.19 -4.47
N TYR A 91 14.14 1.25 -3.51
CA TYR A 91 14.75 -0.07 -3.67
C TYR A 91 13.79 -1.11 -4.25
N VAL A 92 12.52 -0.75 -4.44
CA VAL A 92 11.44 -1.64 -4.87
C VAL A 92 10.79 -1.03 -6.10
N GLU A 93 11.49 -1.08 -7.24
CA GLU A 93 10.96 -0.65 -8.54
C GLU A 93 9.81 -1.58 -8.98
N PHE A 94 8.57 -1.26 -8.56
CA PHE A 94 7.37 -2.02 -8.91
C PHE A 94 6.44 -1.28 -9.88
N LEU A 95 6.50 0.05 -9.88
CA LEU A 95 5.78 0.92 -10.81
C LEU A 95 6.81 1.60 -11.70
N GLU A 96 6.92 1.13 -12.94
CA GLU A 96 7.97 1.55 -13.88
C GLU A 96 7.85 3.04 -14.27
N THR A 97 6.68 3.65 -14.12
CA THR A 97 6.49 5.10 -14.24
C THR A 97 5.13 5.44 -13.65
N ALA A 98 5.01 6.47 -12.80
CA ALA A 98 3.73 7.15 -12.66
C ALA A 98 3.41 7.71 -14.05
N ALA A 99 2.56 7.03 -14.83
CA ALA A 99 2.23 7.44 -16.17
C ALA A 99 1.78 8.91 -16.11
N THR A 100 2.54 9.79 -16.75
CA THR A 100 2.14 11.19 -16.91
C THR A 100 0.78 11.17 -17.57
N ARG A 101 -0.22 11.76 -16.89
CA ARG A 101 -1.57 11.89 -17.41
C ARG A 101 -1.51 12.61 -18.76
N HIS A 102 -1.59 11.85 -19.85
CA HIS A 102 -1.79 12.38 -21.20
C HIS A 102 -3.29 12.65 -21.36
N GLU A 103 -3.77 13.75 -20.78
CA GLU A 103 -5.05 14.32 -21.21
C GLU A 103 -4.84 14.90 -22.61
N GLN A 104 -5.73 14.60 -23.57
CA GLN A 104 -5.67 15.32 -24.85
C GLN A 104 -6.00 16.79 -24.57
N PRO A 105 -5.14 17.75 -24.97
CA PRO A 105 -5.49 19.15 -24.88
C PRO A 105 -6.69 19.35 -25.80
N ASN A 106 -7.86 19.69 -25.22
CA ASN A 106 -9.16 19.92 -25.87
C ASN A 106 -10.25 18.85 -25.69
N PHE A 107 -10.15 17.93 -24.73
CA PHE A 107 -11.29 17.03 -24.40
C PHE A 107 -12.60 17.79 -24.10
N HIS A 108 -12.51 19.04 -23.63
CA HIS A 108 -13.66 19.89 -23.31
C HIS A 108 -14.27 20.66 -24.50
N LEU A 109 -13.78 20.45 -25.72
CA LEU A 109 -14.26 21.17 -26.92
C LEU A 109 -15.19 20.32 -27.80
N ASP A 110 -15.42 19.05 -27.45
CA ASP A 110 -16.32 18.14 -28.15
C ASP A 110 -17.69 18.09 -27.43
N ASP A 111 -18.45 19.19 -27.50
CA ASP A 111 -19.90 19.26 -27.21
C ASP A 111 -20.70 19.51 -28.50
#